data_AF-A0A3S0IB61-F1
#
_entry.id   AF-A0A3S0IB61-F1
#
_cell.length_a   1.000
_cell.length_b   1.000
_cell.length_c   1.000
_cell.angle_alpha   90.00
_cell.angle_beta   90.00
_cell.angle_gamma   90.00
#
_symmetry.space_group_name_H-M   'P 1'
#
loop_
_entity.id
_entity.type
_entity.pdbx_description
1 polymer ?
#
loop_
_entity_poly.entity_id
_entity_poly.type
_entity_poly.pdbx_seq_one_letter_code
_entity_poly.pdbx_strand_id
1 'polypeptide(L)'
;MKRSDYEIVSNELSHIKSTTEGTIRALELNLKYINTIEAQLRTSIDKKALIATLTQPSLSRPDPKKQPSDLIKIKEVTQITSLSRSTIYTKINQQDFPQSISLSSRSVAWVRKEVEDWIQQKMVERLNK
;
A
#
# COMPACT_ATOMS: atom_id res chain seq x y z
N MET A 1 31.71 48.19 -31.35
CA MET A 1 30.79 48.32 -30.19
C MET A 1 31.21 49.54 -29.40
N LYS A 2 30.31 50.49 -29.13
CA LYS A 2 30.65 51.69 -28.36
C LYS A 2 30.77 51.32 -26.88
N ARG A 3 31.55 52.08 -26.11
CA ARG A 3 31.74 51.85 -24.66
C ARG A 3 30.41 51.77 -23.91
N SER A 4 29.43 52.57 -24.31
CA SER A 4 28.06 52.57 -23.77
C SER A 4 27.32 51.25 -24.00
N ASP A 5 27.52 50.59 -25.14
CA ASP A 5 26.85 49.32 -25.45
C ASP A 5 27.39 48.19 -24.56
N TYR A 6 28.71 48.20 -24.30
CA TYR A 6 29.36 47.25 -23.40
C TYR A 6 28.88 47.41 -21.95
N GLU A 7 28.69 48.66 -21.51
CA GLU A 7 28.23 48.98 -20.17
C GLU A 7 26.80 48.48 -19.91
N ILE A 8 25.90 48.63 -20.89
CA ILE A 8 24.53 48.12 -20.83
C ILE A 8 24.53 46.59 -20.72
N VAL A 9 25.27 45.90 -21.59
CA VAL A 9 25.35 44.43 -21.56
C VAL A 9 25.97 43.93 -20.25
N SER A 10 26.99 44.60 -19.73
CA SER A 10 27.61 44.26 -18.44
C SER A 10 26.61 44.37 -17.28
N ASN A 11 25.76 45.40 -17.30
CA ASN A 11 24.75 45.61 -16.27
C ASN A 11 23.64 44.53 -16.35
N GLU A 12 23.16 44.21 -17.56
CA GLU A 12 22.17 43.16 -17.78
C GLU A 12 22.69 41.78 -17.34
N LEU A 13 23.92 41.43 -17.72
CA LEU A 13 24.55 40.17 -17.31
C LEU A 13 24.72 40.08 -15.79
N SER A 14 25.08 41.20 -15.13
CA SER A 14 25.18 41.27 -13.68
C SER A 14 23.83 41.02 -13.00
N HIS A 15 22.76 41.59 -13.56
CA HIS A 15 21.40 41.37 -13.07
C HIS A 15 20.93 39.92 -13.26
N ILE A 16 21.15 39.35 -14.45
CA ILE A 16 20.82 37.95 -14.74
C ILE A 16 21.56 37.02 -13.79
N LYS A 17 22.87 37.23 -13.59
CA LYS A 17 23.68 36.45 -12.65
C LYS A 17 23.11 36.51 -11.24
N SER A 18 22.79 37.71 -10.74
CA SER A 18 22.21 37.90 -9.41
C SER A 18 20.86 37.16 -9.28
N THR A 19 20.01 37.24 -10.30
CA THR A 19 18.71 36.55 -10.31
C THR A 19 18.87 35.04 -10.33
N THR A 20 19.74 34.51 -11.20
CA THR A 20 20.05 33.08 -11.27
C THR A 20 20.61 32.55 -9.95
N GLU A 21 21.55 33.27 -9.32
CA GLU A 21 22.06 32.92 -8.00
C GLU A 21 20.96 32.91 -6.94
N GLY A 22 20.03 33.88 -6.99
CA GLY A 22 18.85 33.90 -6.13
C GLY A 22 17.96 32.67 -6.32
N THR A 23 17.68 32.30 -7.57
CA THR A 23 16.89 31.11 -7.89
C THR A 23 17.57 29.82 -7.42
N ILE A 24 18.89 29.70 -7.62
CA ILE A 24 19.67 28.54 -7.16
C ILE A 24 19.56 28.40 -5.64
N ARG A 25 19.79 29.48 -4.88
CA ARG A 25 19.66 29.48 -3.42
C ARG A 25 18.27 29.04 -2.97
N ALA A 26 17.21 29.51 -3.65
CA ALA A 26 15.84 29.12 -3.33
C ALA A 26 15.58 27.63 -3.58
N LEU A 27 16.09 27.09 -4.70
CA LEU A 27 15.97 25.65 -5.01
C LEU A 27 16.78 24.79 -4.04
N GLU A 28 17.98 25.21 -3.64
CA GLU A 28 18.80 24.53 -2.63
C GLU A 28 18.08 24.46 -1.28
N LEU A 29 17.42 25.55 -0.86
CA LEU A 29 16.58 25.56 0.33
C LEU A 29 15.42 24.58 0.21
N ASN A 30 14.70 24.59 -0.91
CA ASN A 30 13.60 23.66 -1.14
C ASN A 30 14.06 22.21 -1.09
N LEU A 31 15.19 21.87 -1.71
CA LEU A 31 15.79 20.55 -1.65
C LEU A 31 16.17 20.16 -0.21
N LYS A 32 16.76 21.09 0.55
CA LYS A 32 17.06 20.86 1.98
C LYS A 32 15.80 20.58 2.79
N TYR A 33 14.71 21.31 2.54
CA TYR A 33 13.42 21.06 3.20
C TYR A 33 12.84 19.70 2.83
N ILE A 34 12.83 19.33 1.56
CA ILE A 34 12.38 18.01 1.10
C ILE A 34 13.18 16.90 1.78
N ASN A 35 14.51 16.98 1.75
CA ASN A 35 15.38 15.98 2.39
C ASN A 35 15.16 15.91 3.90
N THR A 36 14.86 17.04 4.55
CA THR A 36 14.52 17.07 5.98
C THR A 36 13.20 16.36 6.24
N ILE A 37 12.17 16.61 5.41
CA ILE A 37 10.88 15.91 5.50
C ILE A 37 11.09 14.42 5.23
N GLU A 38 11.87 14.03 4.23
CA GLU A 38 12.21 12.63 3.98
C GLU A 38 12.92 11.99 5.18
N ALA A 39 13.85 12.69 5.83
CA ALA A 39 14.50 12.18 7.04
C ALA A 39 13.52 12.06 8.23
N GLN A 40 12.61 13.01 8.39
CA GLN A 40 11.53 12.95 9.39
C GLN A 40 10.54 11.81 9.11
N LEU A 41 10.22 11.57 7.84
CA LEU A 41 9.38 10.46 7.41
C LEU A 41 10.12 9.14 7.58
N ARG A 42 11.41 9.04 7.24
CA ARG A 42 12.25 7.86 7.49
C ARG A 42 12.33 7.56 8.97
N THR A 43 12.67 8.53 9.82
CA THR A 43 12.68 8.35 11.28
C THR A 43 11.29 8.05 11.85
N SER A 44 10.22 8.57 11.27
CA SER A 44 8.84 8.24 11.65
C SER A 44 8.39 6.87 11.14
N ILE A 45 8.86 6.43 9.97
CA ILE A 45 8.65 5.09 9.41
C ILE A 45 9.48 4.09 10.20
N ASP A 46 10.72 4.41 10.56
CA ASP A 46 11.60 3.61 11.39
C ASP A 46 11.13 3.61 12.83
N LYS A 47 10.51 4.69 13.33
CA LYS A 47 9.82 4.71 14.62
C LYS A 47 8.50 3.96 14.54
N LYS A 48 7.76 4.00 13.41
CA LYS A 48 6.55 3.21 13.16
C LYS A 48 6.88 1.76 12.86
N ALA A 49 8.08 1.45 12.37
CA ALA A 49 8.62 0.13 12.11
C ALA A 49 9.23 -0.41 13.39
N LEU A 50 9.95 0.40 14.18
CA LEU A 50 10.38 0.08 15.54
C LEU A 50 9.17 -0.07 16.45
N ILE A 51 8.13 0.76 16.32
CA ILE A 51 6.84 0.52 16.97
C ILE A 51 6.17 -0.70 16.32
N ALA A 52 6.15 -0.93 15.01
CA ALA A 52 5.57 -2.16 14.42
C ALA A 52 6.32 -3.45 14.83
N THR A 53 7.61 -3.32 15.14
CA THR A 53 8.54 -4.36 15.59
C THR A 53 8.52 -4.51 17.12
N LEU A 54 8.25 -3.44 17.88
CA LEU A 54 8.06 -3.43 19.34
C LEU A 54 6.56 -3.43 19.76
N THR A 55 5.65 -3.43 18.79
CA THR A 55 4.19 -3.33 18.88
C THR A 55 3.70 -3.88 17.54
N GLN A 56 3.50 -5.19 17.39
CA GLN A 56 2.25 -5.82 17.82
C GLN A 56 2.40 -7.33 18.10
N PRO A 57 1.50 -7.99 18.90
CA PRO A 57 0.32 -7.46 19.59
C PRO A 57 0.25 -7.83 21.09
N SER A 58 0.29 -6.83 21.98
CA SER A 58 -0.41 -6.91 23.26
C SER A 58 -1.44 -5.78 23.29
N LEU A 59 -2.68 -6.15 22.97
CA LEU A 59 -3.98 -5.46 23.16
C LEU A 59 -4.95 -5.67 21.98
N SER A 60 -4.97 -6.88 21.44
CA SER A 60 -6.17 -7.71 21.50
C SER A 60 -5.64 -9.11 21.76
N ARG A 61 -6.17 -9.77 22.79
CA ARG A 61 -5.81 -11.12 23.24
C ARG A 61 -5.28 -11.98 22.08
N PRO A 62 -4.09 -12.61 22.18
CA PRO A 62 -3.68 -13.56 21.17
C PRO A 62 -4.68 -14.71 21.19
N ASP A 63 -5.62 -14.72 20.25
CA ASP A 63 -6.13 -15.99 19.76
C ASP A 63 -4.95 -16.66 19.02
N PRO A 64 -4.50 -17.84 19.44
CA PRO A 64 -3.19 -18.39 19.09
C PRO A 64 -3.12 -18.98 17.66
N LYS A 65 -3.74 -18.34 16.65
CA LYS A 65 -4.02 -18.97 15.35
C LYS A 65 -3.88 -18.08 14.09
N LYS A 66 -2.91 -17.18 14.05
CA LYS A 66 -2.60 -16.38 12.83
C LYS A 66 -1.10 -16.09 12.86
N GLN A 67 -0.18 -16.81 12.23
CA GLN A 67 -0.01 -17.40 10.89
C GLN A 67 1.00 -18.57 11.03
N PRO A 68 1.08 -19.61 10.15
CA PRO A 68 0.94 -19.62 8.69
C PRO A 68 -0.20 -20.53 8.20
N SER A 69 -0.86 -20.10 7.12
CA SER A 69 -2.08 -20.67 6.52
C SER A 69 -3.36 -20.34 7.28
N ASP A 70 -3.90 -19.14 7.04
CA ASP A 70 -5.25 -18.74 7.45
C ASP A 70 -6.30 -19.62 6.75
N LEU A 71 -6.45 -20.83 7.24
CA LEU A 71 -7.46 -21.77 6.82
C LEU A 71 -8.76 -21.45 7.55
N ILE A 72 -9.77 -21.06 6.80
CA ILE A 72 -11.08 -20.69 7.30
C ILE A 72 -12.06 -21.84 7.15
N LYS A 73 -12.87 -22.07 8.17
CA LYS A 73 -13.93 -23.09 8.12
C LYS A 73 -15.14 -22.56 7.36
N ILE A 74 -16.02 -23.47 6.93
CA ILE A 74 -17.26 -23.12 6.20
C ILE A 74 -18.09 -22.04 6.91
N LYS A 75 -18.10 -21.99 8.26
CA LYS A 75 -18.81 -20.94 9.02
C LYS A 75 -18.26 -19.53 8.73
N GLU A 76 -16.95 -19.38 8.68
CA GLU A 76 -16.30 -18.11 8.32
C GLU A 76 -16.50 -17.79 6.84
N VAL A 77 -16.37 -18.78 5.95
CA VAL A 77 -16.62 -18.61 4.51
C VAL A 77 -18.04 -18.07 4.26
N THR A 78 -19.05 -18.63 4.94
CA THR A 78 -20.43 -18.13 4.83
C THR A 78 -20.61 -16.71 5.35
N GLN A 79 -19.85 -16.31 6.38
CA GLN A 79 -19.90 -14.94 6.91
C GLN A 79 -19.25 -13.94 5.96
N ILE A 80 -18.10 -14.30 5.38
CA ILE A 80 -17.33 -13.42 4.50
C ILE A 80 -18.05 -13.24 3.16
N THR A 81 -18.54 -14.33 2.57
CA THR A 81 -19.21 -14.29 1.26
C THR A 81 -20.69 -13.92 1.35
N SER A 82 -21.29 -13.92 2.54
CA SER A 82 -22.73 -13.80 2.78
C SER A 82 -23.57 -14.84 2.01
N LEU A 83 -22.96 -15.93 1.55
CA LEU A 83 -23.61 -17.02 0.83
C LEU A 83 -24.01 -18.15 1.78
N SER A 84 -25.08 -18.86 1.43
CA SER A 84 -25.49 -20.07 2.15
C SER A 84 -24.54 -21.24 1.85
N ARG A 85 -24.47 -22.22 2.76
CA ARG A 85 -23.61 -23.42 2.59
C ARG A 85 -23.94 -24.20 1.31
N SER A 86 -25.22 -24.36 0.99
CA SER A 86 -25.65 -25.06 -0.22
C SER A 86 -25.18 -24.31 -1.47
N THR A 87 -25.31 -22.98 -1.48
CA THR A 87 -24.80 -22.14 -2.57
C THR A 87 -23.30 -22.29 -2.76
N ILE A 88 -22.53 -22.33 -1.67
CA ILE A 88 -21.08 -22.54 -1.73
C ILE A 88 -20.76 -23.89 -2.38
N TYR A 89 -21.38 -24.99 -1.94
CA TYR A 89 -21.15 -26.30 -2.56
C TYR A 89 -21.61 -26.37 -4.02
N THR A 90 -22.73 -25.72 -4.37
CA THR A 90 -23.16 -25.62 -5.77
C THR A 90 -22.11 -24.89 -6.60
N LYS A 91 -21.54 -23.79 -6.10
CA LYS A 91 -20.49 -23.05 -6.81
C LYS A 91 -19.19 -23.83 -6.91
N ILE A 92 -18.84 -24.61 -5.89
CA ILE A 92 -17.68 -25.53 -5.94
C ILE A 92 -17.88 -26.57 -7.06
N ASN A 93 -19.09 -27.15 -7.17
CA ASN A 93 -19.42 -28.10 -8.25
C ASN A 93 -19.41 -27.44 -9.63
N GLN A 94 -19.74 -26.15 -9.71
CA GLN A 94 -19.65 -25.34 -10.92
C GLN A 94 -18.24 -24.83 -11.22
N GLN A 95 -17.24 -25.16 -10.39
CA GLN A 95 -15.87 -24.64 -10.47
C GLN A 95 -15.76 -23.11 -10.43
N ASP A 96 -16.80 -22.43 -9.90
CA ASP A 96 -16.89 -20.97 -9.73
C ASP A 96 -16.59 -20.55 -8.29
N PHE A 97 -15.91 -21.39 -7.50
CA PHE A 97 -15.51 -21.07 -6.12
C PHE A 97 -14.22 -21.83 -5.74
N PRO A 98 -13.36 -21.27 -4.86
CA PRO A 98 -12.16 -21.93 -4.39
C PRO A 98 -12.41 -23.35 -3.84
N GLN A 99 -11.52 -24.27 -4.17
CA GLN A 99 -11.60 -25.65 -3.72
C GLN A 99 -11.29 -25.76 -2.23
N SER A 100 -11.99 -26.68 -1.54
CA SER A 100 -11.75 -26.92 -0.13
C SER A 100 -10.56 -27.84 0.09
N ILE A 101 -9.70 -27.50 1.05
CA ILE A 101 -8.61 -28.35 1.53
C ILE A 101 -9.14 -29.26 2.63
N SER A 102 -9.05 -30.57 2.41
CA SER A 102 -9.36 -31.58 3.42
C SER A 102 -8.23 -31.65 4.45
N LEU A 103 -8.53 -31.30 5.71
CA LEU A 103 -7.58 -31.40 6.83
C LEU A 103 -7.72 -32.72 7.59
N SER A 104 -8.89 -33.35 7.50
CA SER A 104 -9.21 -34.64 8.13
C SER A 104 -10.45 -35.23 7.46
N SER A 105 -10.77 -36.49 7.77
CA SER A 105 -11.95 -37.22 7.26
C SER A 105 -13.29 -36.51 7.46
N ARG A 106 -13.38 -35.58 8.42
CA ARG A 106 -14.60 -34.82 8.74
C ARG A 106 -14.40 -33.31 8.72
N SER A 107 -13.23 -32.81 8.33
CA SER A 107 -12.90 -31.38 8.42
C SER A 107 -12.30 -30.87 7.13
N VAL A 108 -12.99 -29.90 6.54
CA VAL A 108 -12.54 -29.15 5.37
C VAL A 108 -12.34 -27.68 5.74
N ALA A 109 -11.38 -27.04 5.09
CA ALA A 109 -11.08 -25.63 5.26
C ALA A 109 -10.73 -25.00 3.90
N TRP A 110 -10.80 -23.68 3.83
CA TRP A 110 -10.43 -22.91 2.64
C TRP A 110 -9.31 -21.97 2.97
N VAL A 111 -8.45 -21.67 2.00
CA VAL A 111 -7.48 -20.60 2.17
C VAL A 111 -8.23 -19.28 2.16
N ARG A 112 -8.12 -18.50 3.24
CA ARG A 112 -8.77 -17.19 3.38
C ARG A 112 -8.55 -16.30 2.16
N LYS A 113 -7.28 -16.24 1.73
CA LYS A 113 -6.86 -15.40 0.61
C LYS A 113 -7.56 -15.78 -0.69
N GLU A 114 -7.71 -17.07 -0.99
CA GLU A 114 -8.41 -17.52 -2.21
C GLU A 114 -9.89 -17.09 -2.20
N VAL A 115 -10.54 -17.14 -1.03
CA VAL A 115 -11.92 -16.68 -0.87
C VAL A 115 -12.04 -15.17 -1.04
N GLU A 116 -11.12 -14.40 -0.47
CA GLU A 116 -11.06 -12.95 -0.63
C GLU A 116 -10.79 -12.55 -2.09
N ASP A 117 -9.84 -13.20 -2.75
CA ASP A 117 -9.50 -12.98 -4.15
C ASP A 117 -10.69 -13.29 -5.07
N TRP A 118 -11.44 -14.37 -4.79
CA TRP A 118 -12.67 -14.69 -5.52
C TRP A 118 -13.73 -13.58 -5.39
N ILE A 119 -13.91 -13.00 -4.19
CA ILE A 119 -14.83 -11.88 -3.99
C ILE A 119 -14.40 -10.68 -4.82
N GLN A 120 -13.09 -10.35 -4.80
CA GLN A 120 -12.55 -9.26 -5.61
C GLN A 120 -12.77 -9.49 -7.10
N GLN A 121 -12.56 -10.71 -7.59
CA GLN A 121 -12.85 -11.06 -8.99
C GLN A 121 -14.33 -10.82 -9.35
N LYS A 122 -15.28 -11.22 -8.49
CA LYS A 122 -16.70 -10.95 -8.71
C LYS A 122 -17.04 -9.46 -8.69
N MET A 123 -16.36 -8.67 -7.87
CA MET A 123 -16.50 -7.21 -7.86
C MET A 123 -16.00 -6.59 -9.15
N VAL A 124 -14.86 -7.04 -9.67
CA VAL A 124 -14.29 -6.58 -10.95
C VAL A 124 -15.18 -7.00 -12.13
N GLU A 125 -15.67 -8.25 -12.13
CA GLU A 125 -16.60 -8.75 -13.16
C GLU A 125 -17.88 -7.90 -13.22
N ARG A 126 -18.39 -7.45 -12.06
CA ARG A 126 -19.52 -6.51 -12.00
C ARG A 126 -19.19 -5.16 -12.63
N LEU A 127 -17.99 -4.63 -12.43
CA LEU A 127 -17.58 -3.31 -12.94
C LEU A 127 -17.33 -3.32 -14.46
N ASN A 128 -17.08 -4.49 -15.04
CA ASN A 128 -16.83 -4.66 -16.47
C ASN A 128 -18.10 -4.99 -17.29
N LYS A 129 -19.29 -4.82 -16.70
CA LYS A 129 -20.60 -5.12 -17.30
C LYS A 129 -21.45 -3.87 -17.41
#